data_AF-A0A5C3FFW5-F1
#
_entry.id   AF-A0A5C3FFW5-F1
#
_cell.length_a   1.000
_cell.length_b   1.000
_cell.length_c   1.000
_cell.angle_alpha   90.00
_cell.angle_beta   90.00
_cell.angle_gamma   90.00
#
_symmetry.space_group_name_H-M   'P 1'
#
loop_
_entity.id
_entity.type
_entity.pdbx_description
1 polymer ?
#
loop_
_entity_poly.entity_id
_entity_poly.type
_entity_poly.pdbx_seq_one_letter_code
_entity_poly.pdbx_strand_id
1 'polypeptide(L)'
;MSKGSYTGPLAELHANSPAFKPLIPTALLPYIAFVSLFSLFLSAFYFTTLPKRGLSVKEVVVGIAASLQAGLGVVALFNAVGVYV
;
A
#
# COMPACT_ATOMS: atom_id res chain seq x y z
N MET A 1 38.89 -14.14 18.05
CA MET A 1 37.77 -13.94 17.10
C MET A 1 37.88 -12.53 16.53
N SER A 2 38.41 -12.43 15.31
CA SER A 2 38.74 -11.17 14.63
C SER A 2 37.46 -10.44 14.23
N LYS A 3 37.17 -9.28 14.84
CA LYS A 3 36.17 -8.33 14.33
C LYS A 3 36.75 -7.71 13.05
N GLY A 4 36.54 -8.41 11.93
CA GLY A 4 37.04 -7.99 10.61
C GLY A 4 36.60 -6.56 10.26
N SER A 5 37.49 -5.87 9.55
CA SER A 5 37.48 -4.47 9.12
C SER A 5 36.28 -3.99 8.28
N TYR A 6 35.03 -4.29 8.69
CA TYR A 6 33.82 -3.90 7.97
C TYR A 6 33.19 -2.59 8.47
N THR A 7 33.67 -2.04 9.58
CA THR A 7 33.06 -0.86 10.22
C THR A 7 33.58 0.48 9.72
N GLY A 8 34.76 0.55 9.08
CA GLY A 8 35.32 1.82 8.60
C GLY A 8 34.61 2.33 7.35
N PRO A 9 34.66 1.60 6.22
CA PRO A 9 34.14 2.11 4.94
C PRO A 9 32.62 2.26 4.95
N LEU A 10 31.90 1.31 5.54
CA LEU A 10 30.43 1.33 5.58
C LEU A 10 29.88 2.42 6.50
N ALA A 11 30.56 2.71 7.63
CA ALA A 11 30.13 3.80 8.51
C ALA A 11 30.38 5.17 7.88
N GLU A 12 31.49 5.34 7.17
CA GLU A 12 31.76 6.57 6.41
C GLU A 12 30.76 6.78 5.27
N LEU A 13 30.43 5.72 4.52
CA LEU A 13 29.39 5.76 3.48
C LEU A 13 28.00 6.07 4.04
N HIS A 14 27.65 5.50 5.19
CA HIS A 14 26.35 5.74 5.84
C HIS A 14 26.26 7.17 6.41
N ALA A 15 27.35 7.71 6.99
CA ALA A 15 27.42 9.07 7.51
C ALA A 15 27.28 10.14 6.41
N ASN A 16 27.73 9.83 5.18
CA ASN A 16 27.63 10.74 4.03
C ASN A 16 26.35 10.55 3.21
N SER A 17 25.55 9.52 3.50
CA SER A 17 24.29 9.28 2.79
C SER A 17 23.18 10.24 3.27
N PRO A 18 22.31 10.72 2.36
CA PRO A 18 21.17 11.53 2.77
C PRO A 18 20.20 10.73 3.64
N ALA A 19 19.62 11.40 4.63
CA ALA A 19 18.57 10.81 5.46
C ALA A 19 17.43 10.27 4.60
N PHE A 20 16.90 9.11 4.99
CA PHE A 20 15.77 8.48 4.31
C PHE A 20 14.57 9.44 4.27
N LYS A 21 14.14 9.77 3.06
CA LYS A 21 12.91 10.53 2.82
C LYS A 21 11.85 9.57 2.33
N PRO A 22 10.79 9.31 3.11
CA PRO A 22 9.72 8.43 2.67
C PRO A 22 9.03 9.04 1.44
N LEU A 23 8.76 8.19 0.44
CA LEU A 23 8.05 8.61 -0.77
C LEU A 23 6.63 9.11 -0.45
N ILE A 24 6.01 8.56 0.60
CA ILE A 24 4.66 8.91 1.06
C ILE A 24 4.74 9.38 2.52
N PRO A 25 4.47 10.66 2.81
CA PRO A 25 4.39 11.18 4.18
C PRO A 25 3.34 10.45 5.02
N THR A 26 3.66 10.12 6.26
CA THR A 26 2.79 9.37 7.19
C THR A 26 1.42 10.03 7.41
N ALA A 27 1.38 11.36 7.39
CA ALA A 27 0.15 12.14 7.50
C ALA A 27 -0.85 11.94 6.34
N LEU A 28 -0.39 11.50 5.16
CA LEU A 28 -1.26 11.31 3.99
C LEU A 28 -1.85 9.89 3.89
N LEU A 29 -1.26 8.90 4.58
CA LEU A 29 -1.76 7.53 4.57
C LEU A 29 -3.22 7.35 5.01
N PRO A 30 -3.74 8.01 6.07
CA PRO A 30 -5.15 7.83 6.44
C PRO A 30 -6.11 8.31 5.35
N TYR A 31 -5.75 9.38 4.62
CA TYR A 31 -6.57 9.88 3.51
C TYR A 31 -6.53 8.93 2.31
N ILE A 32 -5.36 8.36 1.99
CA ILE A 32 -5.21 7.35 0.94
C ILE A 32 -6.03 6.11 1.29
N ALA A 33 -5.93 5.63 2.53
CA ALA A 33 -6.71 4.50 3.03
C ALA A 33 -8.21 4.76 2.92
N PHE A 34 -8.67 5.95 3.34
CA PHE A 34 -10.08 6.32 3.27
C PHE A 34 -10.60 6.32 1.83
N VAL A 35 -9.93 7.01 0.90
CA VAL A 35 -10.36 7.09 -0.50
C VAL A 35 -10.34 5.71 -1.17
N SER A 36 -9.29 4.93 -0.92
CA SER A 36 -9.15 3.58 -1.48
C SER A 36 -10.24 2.65 -0.96
N LEU A 37 -10.45 2.58 0.37
CA LEU A 37 -11.45 1.68 0.96
C LEU A 37 -12.88 2.13 0.67
N PHE A 38 -13.14 3.44 0.56
CA PHE A 38 -14.45 3.95 0.16
C PHE A 38 -14.79 3.52 -1.27
N SER A 39 -13.88 3.72 -2.22
CA SER A 39 -14.10 3.30 -3.60
C SER A 39 -14.11 1.76 -3.76
N LEU A 40 -13.40 1.03 -2.88
CA LEU A 40 -13.55 -0.43 -2.79
C LEU A 40 -14.98 -0.81 -2.41
N PHE A 41 -15.55 -0.15 -1.39
CA PHE A 41 -16.93 -0.39 -0.97
C PHE A 41 -17.92 -0.12 -2.11
N LEU A 42 -17.75 0.98 -2.87
CA LEU A 42 -18.57 1.27 -4.04
C LEU A 42 -18.41 0.20 -5.13
N SER A 43 -17.19 -0.23 -5.41
CA SER A 43 -16.93 -1.25 -6.45
C SER A 43 -17.49 -2.62 -6.06
N ALA A 44 -17.38 -2.99 -4.78
CA ALA A 44 -17.97 -4.20 -4.23
C ALA A 44 -19.51 -4.15 -4.28
N PHE A 45 -20.10 -3.01 -3.90
CA PHE A 45 -21.54 -2.79 -4.02
C PHE A 45 -22.00 -2.85 -5.49
N TYR A 46 -21.28 -2.21 -6.39
CA TYR A 46 -21.59 -2.25 -7.81
C TYR A 46 -21.54 -3.70 -8.33
N PHE A 47 -20.50 -4.45 -7.98
CA PHE A 47 -20.36 -5.86 -8.34
C PHE A 47 -21.54 -6.72 -7.84
N THR A 48 -22.03 -6.51 -6.60
CA THR A 48 -23.16 -7.27 -6.06
C THR A 48 -24.50 -6.90 -6.70
N THR A 49 -24.63 -5.68 -7.24
CA THR A 49 -25.85 -5.22 -7.93
C THR A 49 -25.92 -5.60 -9.42
N LEU A 50 -24.84 -6.14 -10.01
CA LEU A 50 -24.85 -6.53 -11.42
C LEU A 50 -25.79 -7.73 -11.65
N PRO A 51 -26.62 -7.70 -12.71
CA PRO A 51 -27.46 -8.85 -13.06
C PRO A 51 -26.58 -10.05 -13.41
N LYS A 52 -26.75 -11.16 -12.68
CA LYS A 52 -26.00 -12.41 -12.89
C LYS A 52 -26.38 -13.05 -14.23
N ARG A 53 -25.79 -12.57 -15.32
CA ARG A 53 -25.92 -13.13 -16.68
C ARG A 53 -24.55 -13.65 -17.14
N GLY A 54 -24.09 -14.73 -16.50
CA GLY A 54 -22.79 -15.38 -16.80
C GLY A 54 -21.58 -14.47 -16.49
N LEU A 55 -20.36 -14.97 -16.75
CA LEU A 55 -19.12 -14.20 -16.62
C LEU A 55 -19.11 -13.06 -17.64
N SER A 56 -19.50 -11.87 -17.21
CA SER A 56 -19.45 -10.67 -18.02
C SER A 56 -18.07 -10.01 -17.92
N VAL A 57 -17.56 -9.45 -19.03
CA VAL A 57 -16.31 -8.68 -19.03
C VAL A 57 -16.33 -7.57 -17.96
N LYS A 58 -17.51 -7.01 -17.67
CA LYS A 58 -17.68 -5.99 -16.62
C LYS A 58 -17.38 -6.51 -15.22
N GLU A 59 -17.74 -7.75 -14.91
CA GLU A 59 -17.46 -8.38 -13.62
C GLU A 59 -15.95 -8.58 -13.42
N VAL A 60 -15.26 -9.02 -14.48
CA VAL A 60 -13.80 -9.20 -14.44
C VAL A 60 -13.08 -7.87 -14.23
N VAL A 61 -13.46 -6.82 -14.97
CA VAL A 61 -12.84 -5.49 -14.83
C VAL A 61 -13.08 -4.91 -13.44
N VAL A 62 -14.31 -4.99 -12.92
CA VAL A 62 -14.64 -4.51 -11.57
C VAL A 62 -13.93 -5.31 -10.50
N GLY A 63 -13.84 -6.64 -10.67
CA GLY A 63 -13.13 -7.52 -9.75
C GLY A 63 -11.63 -7.21 -9.66
N ILE A 64 -10.98 -6.97 -10.80
CA ILE A 64 -9.56 -6.57 -10.84
C ILE A 64 -9.37 -5.20 -10.18
N ALA A 65 -10.21 -4.22 -10.51
CA ALA A 65 -10.14 -2.89 -9.90
C ALA A 65 -10.33 -2.96 -8.37
N ALA A 66 -11.34 -3.72 -7.91
CA ALA A 66 -11.59 -3.94 -6.49
C ALA A 66 -10.42 -4.66 -5.80
N SER A 67 -9.77 -5.63 -6.46
CA SER A 67 -8.61 -6.34 -5.91
C SER A 67 -7.42 -5.40 -5.67
N LEU A 68 -7.06 -4.56 -6.64
CA LEU A 68 -6.01 -3.56 -6.46
C LEU A 68 -6.37 -2.59 -5.33
N GLN A 69 -7.61 -2.13 -5.31
CA GLN A 69 -8.06 -1.14 -4.37
C GLN A 69 -8.14 -1.68 -2.93
N ALA A 70 -8.47 -2.95 -2.77
CA ALA A 70 -8.38 -3.67 -1.50
C ALA A 70 -6.94 -3.80 -1.02
N GLY A 71 -6.02 -4.22 -1.90
CA GLY A 71 -4.59 -4.35 -1.54
C GLY A 71 -3.99 -3.01 -1.10
N LEU A 72 -4.15 -1.96 -1.91
CA LEU A 72 -3.63 -0.62 -1.60
C LEU A 72 -4.30 -0.03 -0.36
N GLY A 73 -5.61 -0.18 -0.22
CA GLY A 73 -6.37 0.36 0.91
C GLY A 73 -6.01 -0.27 2.24
N VAL A 74 -5.87 -1.60 2.28
CA VAL A 74 -5.52 -2.31 3.52
C VAL A 74 -4.09 -2.01 3.96
N VAL A 75 -3.12 -2.00 3.03
CA VAL A 75 -1.74 -1.64 3.34
C VAL A 75 -1.65 -0.19 3.84
N ALA A 76 -2.35 0.74 3.19
CA ALA A 76 -2.40 2.13 3.64
C ALA A 76 -3.03 2.28 5.03
N LEU A 77 -4.12 1.53 5.31
CA LEU A 77 -4.80 1.53 6.60
C LEU A 77 -3.88 1.03 7.72
N PHE A 78 -3.19 -0.10 7.50
CA PHE A 78 -2.32 -0.70 8.53
C PHE A 78 -1.14 0.22 8.85
N ASN A 79 -0.55 0.84 7.84
CA ASN A 79 0.49 1.83 8.05
C ASN A 79 -0.04 3.11 8.72
N ALA A 80 -1.31 3.51 8.47
CA ALA A 80 -1.93 4.66 9.13
C ALA A 80 -2.22 4.42 10.63
N VAL A 81 -2.56 3.19 11.01
CA VAL A 81 -2.82 2.80 12.42
C VAL A 81 -1.51 2.59 13.21
N GLY A 82 -0.36 2.66 12.55
CA GLY A 82 0.95 2.55 13.20
C GLY A 82 1.43 1.12 13.37
N VAL A 83 0.95 0.16 12.57
CA VAL A 83 1.53 -1.19 12.52
C VAL A 83 2.99 -1.16 12.03
N TYR A 84 3.35 -0.12 11.28
CA TYR A 84 4.72 0.15 10.81
C TYR A 84 5.38 1.31 11.57
N VAL A 85 5.08 1.44 12.87
CA VAL A 85 5.80 2.34 13.79
C VAL A 85 6.63 1.52 14.77
#